data_AF-A0A832LNH5-F1
#
_entry.id   AF-A0A832LNH5-F1
#
_cell.length_a   1.000
_cell.length_b   1.000
_cell.length_c   1.000
_cell.angle_alpha   90.00
_cell.angle_beta   90.00
_cell.angle_gamma   90.00
#
_symmetry.space_group_name_H-M   'P 1'
#
loop_
_entity.id
_entity.type
_entity.pdbx_description
1 polymer ?
#
loop_
_entity_poly.entity_id
_entity_poly.type
_entity_poly.pdbx_seq_one_letter_code
_entity_poly.pdbx_strand_id
1 'polypeptide(L)'
;MFTETLLVSIQQPSASQDYMGWIFQVIWILAFIIVWIYGQRIQTTLMLKEIEGSLSKLKAMRDRSRQITISAIKEIGKPNEDPTARIDRLLEHVDIEPVSLDPTGIIRRLEHIIDVREFRFKDEVRQMAPQADETQINNLTNVLEAALALNQIYKIVRHYYLMGKKTLSFYIILQIQMLLPLIMRESEAFANAIKAFTLGQPIGDGAGALVAARLMHGREKRLISKDTIVSEVDIDGRKAYVIKAVGPGGNVGKPGEAIRQILEEKEGRVALI
;
A
#
# COMPACT_ATOMS: atom_id res chain seq x y z
N MET A 1 25.42 59.07 53.62
CA MET A 1 26.08 57.79 53.33
C MET A 1 25.08 56.91 52.61
N PHE A 2 25.45 56.28 51.48
CA PHE A 2 24.64 55.36 50.64
C PHE A 2 23.96 55.91 49.37
N THR A 3 24.55 56.87 48.65
CA THR A 3 24.12 57.18 47.27
C THR A 3 25.27 57.48 46.30
N GLU A 4 26.44 56.83 46.44
CA GLU A 4 27.56 57.03 45.50
C GLU A 4 28.28 55.75 45.04
N THR A 5 27.82 54.56 45.40
CA THR A 5 28.56 53.29 45.14
C THR A 5 27.97 52.37 44.08
N LEU A 6 27.10 52.86 43.18
CA LEU A 6 26.54 52.05 42.08
C LEU A 6 26.79 52.60 40.67
N LEU A 7 27.72 53.55 40.52
CA LEU A 7 28.14 54.08 39.20
C LEU A 7 29.60 53.75 38.88
N VAL A 8 30.06 52.55 39.23
CA VAL A 8 31.35 52.04 38.79
C VAL A 8 31.13 50.68 38.16
N SER A 9 31.18 50.66 36.82
CA SER A 9 31.48 49.54 35.90
C SER A 9 30.51 49.35 34.73
N ILE A 10 30.10 50.44 34.07
CA ILE A 10 29.77 50.38 32.63
C ILE A 10 30.80 51.23 31.88
N GLN A 11 32.07 50.86 32.01
CA GLN A 11 32.99 51.09 30.91
C GLN A 11 32.60 50.08 29.83
N GLN A 12 31.76 50.51 28.88
CA GLN A 12 31.86 49.96 27.54
C GLN A 12 33.34 50.04 27.15
N PRO A 13 34.02 48.91 26.86
CA PRO A 13 35.32 49.01 26.25
C PRO A 13 35.10 49.83 24.98
N SER A 14 35.80 50.95 24.89
CA SER A 14 35.88 51.77 23.69
C SER A 14 35.95 50.83 22.50
N ALA A 15 35.00 50.97 21.57
CA ALA A 15 35.05 50.33 20.27
C ALA A 15 36.31 50.82 19.54
N SER A 16 37.47 50.24 19.87
CA SER A 16 38.49 50.04 18.86
C SER A 16 37.76 49.26 17.78
N GLN A 17 37.49 49.92 16.65
CA GLN A 17 37.02 49.23 15.46
C GLN A 17 38.10 48.19 15.17
N ASP A 18 37.85 46.97 15.64
CA ASP A 18 38.79 45.88 15.54
C ASP A 18 38.67 45.37 14.12
N TYR A 19 39.21 46.16 13.19
CA TYR A 19 39.08 45.95 11.75
C TYR A 19 39.55 44.54 11.37
N MET A 20 40.51 43.98 12.11
CA MET A 20 40.92 42.58 11.97
C MET A 20 39.85 41.58 12.40
N GLY A 21 39.15 41.81 13.52
CA GLY A 21 38.03 40.97 13.93
C GLY A 21 36.87 41.01 12.94
N TRP A 22 36.56 42.19 12.39
CA TRP A 22 35.55 42.35 11.33
C TRP A 22 35.95 41.66 10.04
N ILE A 23 37.22 41.78 9.61
CA ILE A 23 37.74 41.07 8.43
C ILE A 23 37.67 39.56 8.62
N PHE A 24 38.06 39.05 9.80
CA PHE A 24 37.96 37.63 10.12
C PHE A 24 36.51 37.14 10.09
N GLN A 25 35.57 37.91 10.66
CA GLN A 25 34.15 37.57 10.63
C GLN A 25 33.57 37.56 9.21
N VAL A 26 33.95 38.52 8.36
CA VAL A 26 33.54 38.54 6.94
C VAL A 26 34.09 37.31 6.21
N ILE A 27 35.36 36.96 6.40
CA ILE A 27 35.96 35.74 5.83
C ILE A 27 35.21 34.49 6.30
N TRP A 28 34.85 34.42 7.58
CA TRP A 28 34.12 33.29 8.15
C TRP A 28 32.71 33.16 7.56
N ILE A 29 31.98 34.27 7.42
CA ILE A 29 30.66 34.28 6.78
C ILE A 29 30.77 33.84 5.32
N LEU A 30 31.79 34.32 4.59
CA LEU A 30 32.02 33.95 3.20
C LEU A 30 32.33 32.45 3.07
N ALA A 31 33.16 31.90 3.96
CA ALA A 31 33.42 30.48 4.04
C ALA A 31 32.15 29.66 4.34
N PHE A 32 31.30 30.14 5.24
CA PHE A 32 30.03 29.49 5.58
C PHE A 32 29.05 29.47 4.40
N ILE A 33 28.93 30.58 3.66
CA ILE A 33 28.08 30.66 2.47
C ILE A 33 28.53 29.67 1.39
N ILE A 34 29.85 29.57 1.18
CA ILE A 34 30.44 28.60 0.25
C ILE A 34 30.06 27.18 0.70
N VAL A 35 30.38 26.80 1.93
CA VAL A 35 30.07 25.45 2.45
C VAL A 35 28.57 25.15 2.38
N TRP A 36 27.70 26.12 2.65
CA TRP A 36 26.25 25.95 2.60
C TRP A 36 25.76 25.65 1.18
N ILE A 37 26.19 26.43 0.18
CA ILE A 37 25.81 26.23 -1.23
C ILE A 37 26.34 24.90 -1.77
N TYR A 38 27.60 24.57 -1.50
CA TYR A 38 28.20 23.31 -1.96
C TYR A 38 27.62 22.11 -1.19
N GLY A 39 27.37 22.26 0.10
CA GLY A 39 26.77 21.24 0.97
C GLY A 39 25.40 20.80 0.47
N GLN A 40 24.54 21.75 0.08
CA GLN A 40 23.23 21.43 -0.48
C GLN A 40 23.33 20.60 -1.78
N ARG A 41 24.27 20.92 -2.67
CA ARG A 41 24.47 20.17 -3.93
C ARG A 41 24.99 18.76 -3.67
N ILE A 42 25.94 18.62 -2.74
CA ILE A 42 26.48 17.32 -2.33
C ILE A 42 25.37 16.48 -1.70
N GLN A 43 24.59 17.05 -0.77
CA GLN A 43 23.45 16.39 -0.13
C GLN A 43 22.45 15.90 -1.17
N THR A 44 22.04 16.77 -2.12
CA THR A 44 21.10 16.41 -3.19
C THR A 44 21.60 15.23 -4.02
N THR A 45 22.90 15.20 -4.34
CA THR A 45 23.52 14.12 -5.12
C THR A 45 23.53 12.80 -4.35
N LEU A 46 23.84 12.83 -3.05
CA LEU A 46 23.81 11.66 -2.18
C LEU A 46 22.39 11.09 -2.05
N MET A 47 21.40 11.96 -1.84
CA MET A 47 19.99 11.57 -1.77
C MET A 47 19.51 10.92 -3.07
N LEU A 48 19.86 11.49 -4.23
CA LEU A 48 19.52 10.91 -5.53
C LEU A 48 20.11 9.52 -5.70
N LYS A 49 21.35 9.29 -5.26
CA LYS A 49 22.00 7.97 -5.33
C LYS A 49 21.32 6.95 -4.43
N GLU A 50 20.89 7.35 -3.23
CA GLU A 50 20.11 6.48 -2.33
C GLU A 50 18.77 6.10 -2.96
N ILE A 51 18.04 7.09 -3.51
CA ILE A 51 16.76 6.86 -4.19
C ILE A 51 16.95 5.93 -5.39
N GLU A 52 18.02 6.10 -6.17
CA GLU A 52 18.35 5.24 -7.31
C GLU A 52 18.61 3.78 -6.90
N GLY A 53 19.27 3.57 -5.76
CA GLY A 53 19.46 2.24 -5.17
C GLY A 53 18.14 1.57 -4.79
N SER A 54 17.25 2.30 -4.10
CA SER A 54 15.91 1.82 -3.74
C SER A 54 15.04 1.58 -4.98
N LEU A 55 15.11 2.46 -5.99
CA LEU A 55 14.40 2.29 -7.25
C LEU A 55 14.84 1.03 -8.00
N SER A 56 16.14 0.70 -7.96
CA SER A 56 16.67 -0.54 -8.54
C SER A 56 16.11 -1.78 -7.84
N LYS A 57 15.94 -1.74 -6.51
CA LYS A 57 15.28 -2.81 -5.75
C LYS A 57 13.81 -2.95 -6.14
N LEU A 58 13.07 -1.83 -6.19
CA LEU A 58 11.66 -1.82 -6.64
C LEU A 58 11.51 -2.40 -8.05
N LYS A 59 12.42 -2.05 -8.97
CA LYS A 59 12.44 -2.61 -10.32
C LYS A 59 12.62 -4.13 -10.30
N ALA A 60 13.58 -4.62 -9.51
CA ALA A 60 13.81 -6.06 -9.40
C ALA A 60 12.59 -6.80 -8.82
N MET A 61 11.90 -6.21 -7.83
CA MET A 61 10.68 -6.77 -7.25
C MET A 61 9.53 -6.82 -8.26
N ARG A 62 9.35 -5.74 -9.05
CA ARG A 62 8.38 -5.67 -10.15
C ARG A 62 8.66 -6.69 -11.25
N ASP A 63 9.92 -6.81 -11.69
CA ASP A 63 10.28 -7.74 -12.76
C ASP A 63 10.10 -9.19 -12.30
N ARG A 64 10.43 -9.48 -11.04
CA ARG A 64 10.19 -10.78 -10.41
C ARG A 64 8.70 -11.07 -10.24
N SER A 65 7.88 -10.10 -9.79
CA SER A 65 6.43 -10.30 -9.64
C SER A 65 5.77 -10.60 -10.98
N ARG A 66 6.16 -9.89 -12.03
CA ARG A 66 5.71 -10.17 -13.40
C ARG A 66 6.07 -11.59 -13.83
N GLN A 67 7.31 -12.03 -13.60
CA GLN A 67 7.74 -13.40 -13.93
C GLN A 67 6.94 -14.46 -13.17
N ILE A 68 6.75 -14.28 -11.85
CA ILE A 68 5.97 -15.21 -11.02
C ILE A 68 4.51 -15.26 -11.48
N THR A 69 3.92 -14.13 -11.85
CA THR A 69 2.54 -14.07 -12.36
C THR A 69 2.39 -14.86 -13.65
N ILE A 70 3.34 -14.69 -14.59
CA ILE A 70 3.34 -15.42 -15.85
C ILE A 70 3.53 -16.92 -15.61
N SER A 71 4.47 -17.32 -14.74
CA SER A 71 4.69 -18.74 -14.44
C SER A 71 3.48 -19.36 -13.74
N ALA A 72 2.89 -18.68 -12.76
CA ALA A 72 1.71 -19.18 -12.04
C ALA A 72 0.51 -19.41 -12.97
N ILE A 73 0.24 -18.48 -13.89
CA ILE A 73 -0.84 -18.64 -14.87
C ILE A 73 -0.54 -19.80 -15.84
N LYS A 74 0.72 -19.95 -16.28
CA LYS A 74 1.12 -21.06 -17.17
C LYS A 74 1.02 -22.43 -16.50
N GLU A 75 1.42 -22.54 -15.24
CA GLU A 75 1.42 -23.79 -14.47
C GLU A 75 0.01 -24.22 -14.07
N ILE A 76 -0.79 -23.29 -13.55
CA ILE A 76 -2.13 -23.58 -13.00
C ILE A 76 -3.20 -23.55 -14.10
N GLY A 77 -3.15 -22.53 -14.96
CA GLY A 77 -4.20 -22.29 -15.94
C GLY A 77 -4.07 -23.06 -17.25
N LYS A 78 -2.86 -23.51 -17.58
CA LYS A 78 -2.49 -24.16 -18.86
C LYS A 78 -3.17 -23.49 -20.07
N PRO A 79 -2.86 -22.21 -20.35
CA PRO A 79 -3.47 -21.48 -21.44
C PRO A 79 -3.14 -22.09 -22.80
N ASN A 80 -4.08 -21.97 -23.75
CA ASN A 80 -3.89 -22.39 -25.14
C ASN A 80 -2.93 -21.45 -25.91
N GLU A 81 -2.81 -20.18 -25.48
CA GLU A 81 -1.97 -19.15 -26.07
C GLU A 81 -1.01 -18.55 -25.04
N ASP A 82 0.03 -17.83 -25.46
CA ASP A 82 0.95 -17.18 -24.50
C ASP A 82 0.24 -16.02 -23.78
N PRO A 83 0.04 -16.09 -22.44
CA PRO A 83 -0.71 -15.07 -21.70
C PRO A 83 0.08 -13.78 -21.49
N THR A 84 1.37 -13.74 -21.83
CA THR A 84 2.31 -12.66 -21.52
C THR A 84 1.80 -11.29 -21.94
N ALA A 85 1.34 -11.13 -23.19
CA ALA A 85 0.87 -9.85 -23.70
C ALA A 85 -0.42 -9.37 -23.01
N ARG A 86 -1.28 -10.31 -22.61
CA ARG A 86 -2.52 -9.98 -21.87
C ARG A 86 -2.20 -9.56 -20.43
N ILE A 87 -1.31 -10.29 -19.76
CA ILE A 87 -0.82 -9.93 -18.43
C ILE A 87 -0.18 -8.54 -18.44
N ASP A 88 0.66 -8.23 -19.43
CA ASP A 88 1.28 -6.91 -19.55
C ASP A 88 0.26 -5.79 -19.66
N ARG A 89 -0.81 -5.97 -20.44
CA ARG A 89 -1.89 -4.99 -20.52
C ARG A 89 -2.60 -4.81 -19.18
N LEU A 90 -2.83 -5.90 -18.43
CA LEU A 90 -3.48 -5.84 -17.12
C LEU A 90 -2.58 -5.17 -16.06
N LEU A 91 -1.26 -5.33 -16.14
CA LEU A 91 -0.31 -4.62 -15.28
C LEU A 91 -0.28 -3.11 -15.55
N GLU A 92 -0.80 -2.65 -16.70
CA GLU A 92 -0.98 -1.25 -17.05
C GLU A 92 -2.37 -0.72 -16.72
N HIS A 93 -3.23 -1.53 -16.09
CA HIS A 93 -4.58 -1.13 -15.70
C HIS A 93 -4.57 0.01 -14.67
N VAL A 94 -5.51 0.94 -14.83
CA VAL A 94 -5.72 2.08 -13.94
C VAL A 94 -7.20 2.19 -13.62
N ASP A 95 -7.50 2.33 -12.33
CA ASP A 95 -8.84 2.60 -11.84
C ASP A 95 -9.03 4.11 -11.63
N ILE A 96 -10.15 4.64 -12.10
CA ILE A 96 -10.50 6.05 -11.92
C ILE A 96 -11.45 6.15 -10.74
N GLU A 97 -10.97 6.74 -9.64
CA GLU A 97 -11.75 6.93 -8.43
C GLU A 97 -12.90 7.95 -8.63
N PRO A 98 -14.01 7.81 -7.90
CA PRO A 98 -15.12 8.75 -7.99
C PRO A 98 -14.72 10.12 -7.43
N VAL A 99 -15.21 11.20 -8.05
CA VAL A 99 -14.94 12.57 -7.60
C VAL A 99 -15.59 12.82 -6.24
N SER A 100 -14.83 13.44 -5.32
CA SER A 100 -15.20 13.64 -3.91
C SER A 100 -16.23 14.75 -3.65
N LEU A 101 -16.73 15.43 -4.68
CA LEU A 101 -17.63 16.59 -4.55
C LEU A 101 -19.06 16.24 -4.07
N ASP A 102 -19.48 14.96 -4.13
CA ASP A 102 -20.82 14.51 -3.73
C ASP A 102 -20.77 13.47 -2.58
N PRO A 103 -20.74 13.90 -1.31
CA PRO A 103 -20.54 13.03 -0.15
C PRO A 103 -21.60 11.95 0.04
N THR A 104 -22.80 12.12 -0.52
CA THR A 104 -23.93 11.22 -0.26
C THR A 104 -23.87 9.94 -1.10
N GLY A 105 -23.32 10.02 -2.31
CA GLY A 105 -23.28 8.92 -3.26
C GLY A 105 -21.91 8.25 -3.45
N ILE A 106 -20.83 8.83 -2.91
CA ILE A 106 -19.46 8.34 -3.17
C ILE A 106 -19.26 6.89 -2.75
N ILE A 107 -19.77 6.49 -1.57
CA ILE A 107 -19.58 5.12 -1.06
C ILE A 107 -20.19 4.09 -2.03
N ARG A 108 -21.41 4.34 -2.52
CA ARG A 108 -22.08 3.46 -3.48
C ARG A 108 -21.35 3.40 -4.83
N ARG A 109 -20.81 4.53 -5.29
CA ARG A 109 -20.02 4.59 -6.54
C ARG A 109 -18.69 3.85 -6.37
N LEU A 110 -18.03 4.01 -5.23
CA LEU A 110 -16.80 3.32 -4.89
C LEU A 110 -17.02 1.81 -4.80
N GLU A 111 -18.08 1.37 -4.11
CA GLU A 111 -18.47 -0.03 -4.05
C GLU A 111 -18.69 -0.61 -5.45
N HIS A 112 -19.44 0.11 -6.30
CA HIS A 112 -19.65 -0.31 -7.68
C HIS A 112 -18.35 -0.43 -8.48
N ILE A 113 -17.41 0.51 -8.33
CA ILE A 113 -16.11 0.46 -8.99
C ILE A 113 -15.30 -0.75 -8.51
N ILE A 114 -15.27 -1.01 -7.20
CA ILE A 114 -14.58 -2.17 -6.61
C ILE A 114 -15.19 -3.48 -7.14
N ASP A 115 -16.52 -3.60 -7.14
CA ASP A 115 -17.23 -4.78 -7.62
C ASP A 115 -16.97 -5.05 -9.11
N VAL A 116 -17.04 -4.01 -9.94
CA VAL A 116 -16.78 -4.11 -11.38
C VAL A 116 -15.33 -4.46 -11.64
N ARG A 117 -14.38 -3.84 -10.92
CA ARG A 117 -12.95 -4.14 -11.02
C ARG A 117 -12.69 -5.60 -10.68
N GLU A 118 -13.18 -6.08 -9.53
CA GLU A 118 -13.02 -7.48 -9.12
C GLU A 118 -13.62 -8.43 -10.17
N PHE A 119 -14.83 -8.16 -10.65
CA PHE A 119 -15.48 -8.97 -11.68
C PHE A 119 -14.65 -9.04 -12.97
N ARG A 120 -14.18 -7.90 -13.48
CA ARG A 120 -13.37 -7.85 -14.70
C ARG A 120 -12.03 -8.55 -14.54
N PHE A 121 -11.37 -8.38 -13.40
CA PHE A 121 -10.09 -9.05 -13.14
C PHE A 121 -10.26 -10.57 -13.08
N LYS A 122 -11.29 -11.07 -12.38
CA LYS A 122 -11.60 -12.50 -12.36
C LYS A 122 -11.94 -13.03 -13.75
N ASP A 123 -12.69 -12.27 -14.56
CA ASP A 123 -13.02 -12.65 -15.93
C ASP A 123 -11.79 -12.74 -16.85
N GLU A 124 -10.89 -11.75 -16.76
CA GLU A 124 -9.62 -11.75 -17.48
C GLU A 124 -8.75 -12.96 -17.12
N VAL A 125 -8.69 -13.31 -15.82
CA VAL A 125 -7.98 -14.50 -15.34
C VAL A 125 -8.64 -15.78 -15.84
N ARG A 126 -9.98 -15.88 -15.83
CA ARG A 126 -10.71 -17.04 -16.39
C ARG A 126 -10.37 -17.27 -17.86
N GLN A 127 -10.30 -16.20 -18.66
CA GLN A 127 -9.92 -16.29 -20.07
C GLN A 127 -8.46 -16.78 -20.25
N MET A 128 -7.57 -16.41 -19.34
CA MET A 128 -6.16 -16.85 -19.36
C MET A 128 -5.92 -18.23 -18.72
N ALA A 129 -6.83 -18.71 -17.87
CA ALA A 129 -6.66 -19.93 -17.09
C ALA A 129 -7.92 -20.82 -17.17
N PRO A 130 -8.24 -21.37 -18.35
CA PRO A 130 -9.50 -22.11 -18.55
C PRO A 130 -9.60 -23.40 -17.74
N GLN A 131 -8.47 -23.97 -17.31
CA GLN A 131 -8.43 -25.21 -16.51
C GLN A 131 -8.39 -24.98 -15.00
N ALA A 132 -8.34 -23.72 -14.54
CA ALA A 132 -8.24 -23.41 -13.13
C ALA A 132 -9.61 -23.52 -12.43
N ASP A 133 -9.62 -24.08 -11.22
CA ASP A 133 -10.81 -24.06 -10.36
C ASP A 133 -11.11 -22.65 -9.84
N GLU A 134 -12.29 -22.44 -9.22
CA GLU A 134 -12.69 -21.13 -8.72
C GLU A 134 -11.75 -20.57 -7.63
N THR A 135 -11.17 -21.45 -6.81
CA THR A 135 -10.20 -21.05 -5.77
C THR A 135 -8.88 -20.59 -6.38
N GLN A 136 -8.40 -21.31 -7.39
CA GLN A 136 -7.22 -21.01 -8.16
C GLN A 136 -7.40 -19.73 -8.97
N ILE A 137 -8.57 -19.50 -9.55
CA ILE A 137 -8.91 -18.23 -10.22
C ILE A 137 -8.81 -17.07 -9.22
N ASN A 138 -9.38 -17.21 -8.02
CA ASN A 138 -9.28 -16.17 -6.99
C ASN A 138 -7.82 -15.92 -6.58
N ASN A 139 -7.04 -16.98 -6.36
CA ASN A 139 -5.63 -16.86 -5.99
C ASN A 139 -4.79 -16.22 -7.11
N LEU A 140 -4.97 -16.63 -8.36
CA LEU A 140 -4.30 -16.05 -9.54
C LEU A 140 -4.70 -14.59 -9.74
N THR A 141 -5.96 -14.24 -9.48
CA THR A 141 -6.44 -12.85 -9.50
C THR A 141 -5.67 -12.03 -8.47
N ASN A 142 -5.54 -12.51 -7.23
CA ASN A 142 -4.77 -11.81 -6.19
C ASN A 142 -3.28 -11.69 -6.51
N VAL A 143 -2.68 -12.70 -7.15
CA VAL A 143 -1.30 -12.62 -7.66
C VAL A 143 -1.17 -11.48 -8.67
N LEU A 144 -2.10 -11.39 -9.63
CA LEU A 144 -2.12 -10.35 -10.64
C LEU A 144 -2.31 -8.96 -10.02
N GLU A 145 -3.22 -8.81 -9.05
CA GLU A 145 -3.45 -7.55 -8.36
C GLU A 145 -2.23 -7.09 -7.56
N ALA A 146 -1.56 -7.99 -6.84
CA ALA A 146 -0.34 -7.66 -6.13
C ALA A 146 0.82 -7.30 -7.07
N ALA A 147 0.90 -7.95 -8.24
CA ALA A 147 1.87 -7.60 -9.28
C ALA A 147 1.58 -6.23 -9.89
N LEU A 148 0.30 -5.91 -10.12
CA LEU A 148 -0.15 -4.59 -10.56
C LEU A 148 0.24 -3.50 -9.56
N ALA A 149 -0.01 -3.72 -8.26
CA ALA A 149 0.37 -2.79 -7.19
C ALA A 149 1.88 -2.48 -7.20
N LEU A 150 2.73 -3.51 -7.31
CA LEU A 150 4.18 -3.33 -7.43
C LEU A 150 4.58 -2.55 -8.69
N ASN A 151 3.90 -2.78 -9.82
CA ASN A 151 4.15 -2.03 -11.06
C ASN A 151 3.77 -0.56 -10.91
N GLN A 152 2.64 -0.27 -10.27
CA GLN A 152 2.19 1.10 -10.00
C GLN A 152 3.16 1.82 -9.05
N ILE A 153 3.54 1.20 -7.92
CA ILE A 153 4.52 1.76 -6.97
C ILE A 153 5.83 2.10 -7.68
N TYR A 154 6.39 1.17 -8.46
CA TYR A 154 7.64 1.41 -9.20
C TYR A 154 7.52 2.61 -10.16
N LYS A 155 6.42 2.71 -10.91
CA LYS A 155 6.21 3.82 -11.85
C LYS A 155 6.08 5.17 -11.14
N ILE A 156 5.33 5.22 -10.05
CA ILE A 156 5.12 6.44 -9.27
C ILE A 156 6.47 6.93 -8.72
N VAL A 157 7.22 6.05 -8.04
CA VAL A 157 8.54 6.41 -7.49
C VAL A 157 9.51 6.81 -8.61
N ARG A 158 9.52 6.08 -9.73
CA ARG A 158 10.35 6.41 -10.89
C ARG A 158 10.01 7.79 -11.45
N HIS A 159 8.72 8.12 -11.56
CA HIS A 159 8.25 9.41 -12.07
C HIS A 159 8.79 10.55 -11.21
N TYR A 160 8.59 10.48 -9.89
CA TYR A 160 9.08 11.49 -8.96
C TYR A 160 10.61 11.56 -8.92
N TYR A 161 11.32 10.43 -9.00
CA TYR A 161 12.79 10.40 -9.09
C TYR A 161 13.29 11.12 -10.35
N LEU A 162 12.71 10.83 -11.52
CA LEU A 162 13.09 11.49 -12.77
C LEU A 162 12.76 12.98 -12.75
N MET A 163 11.63 13.36 -12.17
CA MET A 163 11.25 14.75 -11.99
C MET A 163 12.26 15.48 -11.08
N GLY A 164 12.59 14.91 -9.93
CA GLY A 164 13.59 15.46 -9.01
C GLY A 164 14.97 15.58 -9.65
N LYS A 165 15.41 14.56 -10.38
CA LYS A 165 16.70 14.54 -11.10
C LYS A 165 16.79 15.60 -12.20
N LYS A 166 15.72 15.82 -12.98
CA LYS A 166 15.70 16.79 -14.08
C LYS A 166 15.55 18.24 -13.59
N THR A 167 14.68 18.46 -12.61
CA THR A 167 14.41 19.81 -12.07
C THR A 167 15.45 20.26 -11.05
N LEU A 168 16.26 19.34 -10.53
CA LEU A 168 17.16 19.55 -9.39
C LEU A 168 16.42 20.14 -8.17
N SER A 169 15.12 19.86 -8.06
CA SER A 169 14.29 20.34 -6.96
C SER A 169 14.61 19.55 -5.68
N PHE A 170 15.31 20.21 -4.75
CA PHE A 170 15.67 19.63 -3.46
C PHE A 170 14.46 19.10 -2.69
N TYR A 171 13.33 19.83 -2.70
CA TYR A 171 12.13 19.45 -1.96
C TYR A 171 11.48 18.16 -2.49
N ILE A 172 11.43 17.98 -3.82
CA ILE A 172 10.90 16.75 -4.42
C ILE A 172 11.79 15.55 -4.00
N ILE A 173 13.11 15.72 -4.07
CA ILE A 173 14.07 14.68 -3.70
C ILE A 173 13.95 14.32 -2.21
N LEU A 174 13.80 15.32 -1.34
CA LEU A 174 13.61 15.15 0.09
C LEU A 174 12.32 14.39 0.42
N GLN A 175 11.20 14.76 -0.21
CA GLN A 175 9.90 14.07 0.01
C GLN A 175 9.98 12.59 -0.35
N ILE A 176 10.59 12.26 -1.49
CA ILE A 176 10.78 10.86 -1.90
C ILE A 176 11.65 10.12 -0.89
N GLN A 177 12.80 10.70 -0.52
CA GLN A 177 13.73 10.06 0.41
C GLN A 177 13.07 9.73 1.76
N MET A 178 12.25 10.64 2.29
CA MET A 178 11.53 10.40 3.55
C MET A 178 10.47 9.30 3.45
N LEU A 179 9.78 9.18 2.31
CA LEU A 179 8.73 8.19 2.10
C LEU A 179 9.28 6.81 1.68
N LEU A 180 10.48 6.75 1.11
CA LEU A 180 11.08 5.52 0.60
C LEU A 180 11.07 4.35 1.60
N PRO A 181 11.42 4.52 2.89
CA PRO A 181 11.38 3.41 3.84
C PRO A 181 9.98 2.80 4.03
N LEU A 182 8.93 3.62 3.95
CA LEU A 182 7.55 3.12 4.01
C LEU A 182 7.18 2.38 2.72
N ILE A 183 7.49 2.98 1.58
CA ILE A 183 7.22 2.40 0.25
C ILE A 183 7.96 1.06 0.07
N MET A 184 9.20 0.96 0.54
CA MET A 184 9.98 -0.28 0.47
C MET A 184 9.34 -1.38 1.31
N ARG A 185 8.91 -1.09 2.55
CA ARG A 185 8.22 -2.07 3.40
C ARG A 185 6.91 -2.54 2.80
N GLU A 186 6.13 -1.62 2.25
CA GLU A 186 4.88 -1.93 1.55
C GLU A 186 5.14 -2.81 0.32
N SER A 187 6.15 -2.47 -0.48
CA SER A 187 6.55 -3.27 -1.65
C SER A 187 7.01 -4.66 -1.24
N GLU A 188 7.77 -4.80 -0.14
CA GLU A 188 8.21 -6.10 0.37
C GLU A 188 7.04 -6.95 0.83
N ALA A 189 6.03 -6.33 1.47
CA ALA A 189 4.79 -6.99 1.83
C ALA A 189 4.07 -7.54 0.58
N PHE A 190 3.92 -6.74 -0.48
CA PHE A 190 3.33 -7.20 -1.74
C PHE A 190 4.14 -8.32 -2.41
N ALA A 191 5.47 -8.21 -2.43
CA ALA A 191 6.33 -9.24 -3.00
C ALA A 191 6.23 -10.58 -2.24
N ASN A 192 6.05 -10.53 -0.92
CA ASN A 192 5.80 -11.71 -0.10
C ASN A 192 4.37 -12.25 -0.29
N ALA A 193 3.38 -11.37 -0.41
CA ALA A 193 1.98 -11.73 -0.66
C ALA A 193 1.82 -12.50 -1.98
N ILE A 194 2.54 -12.12 -3.04
CA ILE A 194 2.54 -12.85 -4.32
C ILE A 194 2.92 -14.32 -4.13
N LYS A 195 3.97 -14.59 -3.36
CA LYS A 195 4.40 -15.98 -3.07
C LYS A 195 3.32 -16.73 -2.28
N ALA A 196 2.73 -16.08 -1.28
CA ALA A 196 1.67 -16.67 -0.48
C ALA A 196 0.44 -17.01 -1.35
N PHE A 197 0.00 -16.09 -2.21
CA PHE A 197 -1.13 -16.32 -3.11
C PHE A 197 -0.86 -17.43 -4.12
N THR A 198 0.35 -17.53 -4.69
CA THR A 198 0.70 -18.67 -5.57
C THR A 198 0.60 -20.02 -4.88
N LEU A 199 0.84 -20.06 -3.56
CA LEU A 199 0.75 -21.27 -2.75
C LEU A 199 -0.62 -21.45 -2.08
N GLY A 200 -1.58 -20.54 -2.31
CA GLY A 200 -2.88 -20.52 -1.64
C GLY A 200 -2.79 -20.34 -0.11
N GLN A 201 -1.70 -19.76 0.40
CA GLN A 201 -1.51 -19.54 1.83
C GLN A 201 -2.38 -18.36 2.31
N PRO A 202 -3.00 -18.47 3.49
CA PRO A 202 -3.77 -17.37 4.07
C PRO A 202 -2.85 -16.19 4.40
N ILE A 203 -3.34 -14.97 4.16
CA ILE A 203 -2.62 -13.72 4.46
C ILE A 203 -3.35 -12.95 5.56
N GLY A 204 -2.60 -12.42 6.51
CA GLY A 204 -3.12 -11.60 7.60
C GLY A 204 -3.42 -12.39 8.87
N ASP A 205 -4.25 -11.81 9.75
CA ASP A 205 -4.67 -12.44 10.99
C ASP A 205 -5.71 -13.53 10.70
N GLY A 206 -5.22 -14.77 10.60
CA GLY A 206 -6.06 -15.94 10.41
C GLY A 206 -6.85 -16.36 11.66
N ALA A 207 -6.61 -15.76 12.84
CA ALA A 207 -7.23 -16.22 14.08
C ALA A 207 -8.76 -16.09 14.02
N GLY A 208 -9.28 -14.94 13.57
CA GLY A 208 -10.72 -14.73 13.44
C GLY A 208 -11.38 -15.71 12.47
N ALA A 209 -10.80 -15.86 11.27
CA ALA A 209 -11.32 -16.79 10.25
C ALA A 209 -11.24 -18.26 10.69
N LEU A 210 -10.22 -18.63 11.49
CA LEU A 210 -10.04 -19.96 12.05
C LEU A 210 -11.02 -20.25 13.20
N VAL A 211 -11.24 -19.27 14.09
CA VAL A 211 -12.24 -19.38 15.15
C VAL A 211 -13.64 -19.54 14.54
N ALA A 212 -13.99 -18.70 13.56
CA ALA A 212 -15.24 -18.84 12.82
C ALA A 212 -15.36 -20.23 12.16
N ALA A 213 -14.31 -20.69 11.48
CA ALA A 213 -14.29 -22.03 10.88
C ALA A 213 -14.49 -23.16 11.90
N ARG A 214 -13.92 -23.01 13.11
CA ARG A 214 -14.04 -23.97 14.20
C ARG A 214 -15.46 -24.02 14.75
N LEU A 215 -16.11 -22.87 14.94
CA LEU A 215 -17.50 -22.79 15.39
C LEU A 215 -18.47 -23.42 14.38
N MET A 216 -18.19 -23.25 13.08
CA MET A 216 -19.00 -23.82 11.98
C MET A 216 -18.69 -25.31 11.70
N HIS A 217 -17.76 -25.93 12.42
CA HIS A 217 -17.35 -27.31 12.14
C HIS A 217 -18.50 -28.30 12.40
N GLY A 218 -18.76 -29.19 11.45
CA GLY A 218 -19.85 -30.19 11.55
C GLY A 218 -21.27 -29.62 11.39
N ARG A 219 -21.43 -28.33 11.07
CA ARG A 219 -22.74 -27.71 10.84
C ARG A 219 -22.94 -27.36 9.37
N GLU A 220 -24.21 -27.21 8.96
CA GLU A 220 -24.57 -26.82 7.61
C GLU A 220 -24.07 -25.39 7.33
N LYS A 221 -23.49 -25.22 6.13
CA LYS A 221 -22.96 -23.94 5.66
C LYS A 221 -23.80 -23.50 4.48
N ARG A 222 -24.35 -22.30 4.58
CA ARG A 222 -25.19 -21.68 3.56
C ARG A 222 -24.45 -20.50 2.96
N LEU A 223 -24.44 -20.40 1.63
CA LEU A 223 -24.03 -19.17 0.96
C LEU A 223 -25.12 -18.12 1.16
N ILE A 224 -24.74 -16.94 1.67
CA ILE A 224 -25.68 -15.86 1.97
C ILE A 224 -25.47 -14.67 1.04
N SER A 225 -24.23 -14.23 0.87
CA SER A 225 -23.87 -13.17 -0.08
C SER A 225 -22.63 -13.59 -0.89
N LYS A 226 -22.22 -12.74 -1.83
CA LYS A 226 -21.05 -12.97 -2.68
C LYS A 226 -19.84 -13.37 -1.83
N ASP A 227 -19.29 -14.54 -2.14
CA ASP A 227 -18.13 -15.13 -1.47
C ASP A 227 -18.23 -15.17 0.08
N THR A 228 -19.45 -15.28 0.64
CA THR A 228 -19.69 -15.24 2.09
C THR A 228 -20.66 -16.34 2.52
N ILE A 229 -20.27 -17.09 3.55
CA ILE A 229 -21.04 -18.18 4.13
C ILE A 229 -21.48 -17.88 5.55
N VAL A 230 -22.63 -18.44 5.92
CA VAL A 230 -23.19 -18.42 7.27
C VAL A 230 -23.44 -19.84 7.77
N SER A 231 -23.36 -20.03 9.08
CA SER A 231 -23.80 -21.25 9.76
C SER A 231 -24.48 -20.88 11.07
N GLU A 232 -25.56 -21.58 11.39
CA GLU A 232 -26.27 -21.44 12.65
C GLU A 232 -25.58 -22.28 13.73
N VAL A 233 -25.05 -21.63 14.75
CA VAL A 233 -24.39 -22.25 15.89
C VAL A 233 -25.17 -21.99 17.19
N ASP A 234 -25.16 -22.94 18.11
CA ASP A 234 -25.67 -22.73 19.47
C ASP A 234 -24.48 -22.46 20.37
N ILE A 235 -24.46 -21.26 20.96
CA ILE A 235 -23.42 -20.81 21.89
C ILE A 235 -24.13 -20.36 23.16
N ASP A 236 -23.80 -20.99 24.29
CA ASP A 236 -24.33 -20.64 25.62
C ASP A 236 -25.88 -20.53 25.67
N GLY A 237 -26.56 -21.47 25.00
CA GLY A 237 -28.03 -21.51 24.93
C GLY A 237 -28.67 -20.45 24.01
N ARG A 238 -27.86 -19.72 23.24
CA ARG A 238 -28.31 -18.75 22.23
C ARG A 238 -27.99 -19.25 20.83
N LYS A 239 -28.91 -19.03 19.90
CA LYS A 239 -28.63 -19.18 18.47
C LYS A 239 -27.78 -18.02 17.99
N ALA A 240 -26.58 -18.31 17.52
CA ALA A 240 -25.66 -17.38 16.90
C ALA A 240 -25.47 -17.71 15.42
N TYR A 241 -25.27 -16.67 14.62
CA TYR A 241 -25.01 -16.80 13.18
C TYR A 241 -23.55 -16.44 12.93
N VAL A 242 -22.72 -17.44 12.65
CA VAL A 242 -21.30 -17.23 12.38
C VAL A 242 -21.15 -16.96 10.88
N ILE A 243 -20.53 -15.84 10.53
CA ILE A 243 -20.32 -15.41 9.15
C ILE A 243 -18.82 -15.43 8.85
N LYS A 244 -18.44 -15.94 7.68
CA LYS A 244 -17.06 -15.83 7.16
C LYS A 244 -17.03 -15.81 5.64
N ALA A 245 -15.94 -15.31 5.07
CA ALA A 245 -15.68 -15.47 3.65
C ALA A 245 -15.53 -16.96 3.26
N VAL A 246 -15.90 -17.29 2.02
CA VAL A 246 -15.66 -18.60 1.41
C VAL A 246 -14.17 -18.83 1.28
N GLY A 247 -13.71 -20.02 1.67
CA GLY A 247 -12.33 -20.47 1.45
C GLY A 247 -12.29 -21.98 1.22
N PRO A 248 -11.15 -22.55 0.80
CA PRO A 248 -9.82 -21.92 0.68
C PRO A 248 -9.74 -20.85 -0.44
N GLY A 249 -8.78 -19.93 -0.35
CA GLY A 249 -8.58 -18.84 -1.31
C GLY A 249 -8.56 -17.46 -0.67
N GLY A 250 -7.92 -16.49 -1.33
CA GLY A 250 -7.86 -15.10 -0.86
C GLY A 250 -9.14 -14.32 -1.17
N ASN A 251 -10.24 -14.68 -0.52
CA ASN A 251 -11.52 -13.97 -0.65
C ASN A 251 -11.80 -13.10 0.58
N VAL A 252 -12.35 -11.91 0.32
CA VAL A 252 -12.77 -10.96 1.37
C VAL A 252 -14.28 -11.10 1.64
N GLY A 253 -15.07 -11.46 0.63
CA GLY A 253 -16.53 -11.56 0.72
C GLY A 253 -17.22 -10.21 0.96
N LYS A 254 -18.54 -10.26 1.13
CA LYS A 254 -19.39 -9.11 1.47
C LYS A 254 -20.12 -9.34 2.80
N PRO A 255 -19.43 -9.22 3.94
CA PRO A 255 -20.03 -9.44 5.26
C PRO A 255 -21.14 -8.43 5.59
N GLY A 256 -21.05 -7.18 5.10
CA GLY A 256 -22.09 -6.18 5.30
C GLY A 256 -23.42 -6.57 4.64
N GLU A 257 -23.37 -7.09 3.41
CA GLU A 257 -24.55 -7.64 2.74
C GLU A 257 -25.09 -8.90 3.45
N ALA A 258 -24.19 -9.76 3.94
CA ALA A 258 -24.58 -10.95 4.69
C ALA A 258 -25.37 -10.58 5.96
N ILE A 259 -24.87 -9.61 6.74
CA ILE A 259 -25.56 -9.13 7.94
C ILE A 259 -26.93 -8.54 7.59
N ARG A 260 -27.01 -7.72 6.54
CA ARG A 260 -28.28 -7.14 6.08
C ARG A 260 -29.30 -8.23 5.76
N GLN A 261 -28.91 -9.26 5.01
CA GLN A 261 -29.81 -10.36 4.67
C GLN A 261 -30.27 -11.16 5.90
N ILE A 262 -29.39 -11.43 6.88
CA ILE A 262 -29.79 -12.10 8.13
C ILE A 262 -30.81 -11.27 8.90
N LEU A 263 -30.60 -9.94 8.97
CA LEU A 263 -31.53 -9.04 9.65
C LEU A 263 -32.90 -9.01 8.96
N GLU A 264 -32.92 -9.00 7.62
CA GLU A 264 -34.15 -9.07 6.82
C GLU A 264 -34.88 -10.41 7.01
N GLU A 265 -34.17 -11.53 6.99
CA GLU A 265 -34.75 -12.88 7.21
C GLU A 265 -35.31 -13.08 8.62
N LYS A 266 -34.77 -12.38 9.61
CA LYS A 266 -35.14 -12.54 11.03
C LYS A 266 -35.94 -11.35 11.57
N GLU A 267 -36.44 -10.48 10.69
CA GLU A 267 -37.25 -9.31 11.03
C GLU A 267 -36.61 -8.42 12.12
N GLY A 268 -35.28 -8.29 12.11
CA GLY A 268 -34.55 -7.48 13.09
C GLY A 268 -34.44 -8.06 14.51
N ARG A 269 -34.87 -9.31 14.75
CA ARG A 269 -34.80 -9.96 16.08
C ARG A 269 -33.42 -10.55 16.40
N VAL A 270 -32.34 -9.90 15.98
CA VAL A 270 -30.96 -10.36 16.13
C VAL A 270 -30.16 -9.28 16.84
N ALA A 271 -29.43 -9.65 17.89
CA ALA A 271 -28.53 -8.77 18.62
C ALA A 271 -27.07 -9.06 18.22
N LEU A 272 -26.25 -8.00 18.09
CA LEU A 272 -24.82 -8.12 17.88
C LEU A 272 -24.15 -8.56 19.20
N ILE A 273 -23.26 -9.55 19.13
CA ILE A 273 -22.46 -10.05 20.27
C ILE A 273 -21.01 -9.65 20.04
#